data_AF-A0A662FQB3-F1
#
_entry.id   AF-A0A662FQB3-F1
#
_cell.length_a   1.000
_cell.length_b   1.000
_cell.length_c   1.000
_cell.angle_alpha   90.00
_cell.angle_beta   90.00
_cell.angle_gamma   90.00
#
_symmetry.space_group_name_H-M   'P 1'
#
loop_
_entity.id
_entity.type
_entity.pdbx_description
1 polymer ?
#
loop_
_entity_poly.entity_id
_entity_poly.type
_entity_poly.pdbx_seq_one_letter_code
_entity_poly.pdbx_strand_id
1 'polypeptide(L)'
;GRQVGSYPILVVIPEKLPLGKKVDVIVISYGFRSVSGLPYPIDINSASPKVVRLIPNIKKETIAKILKYRPFRDENDFKCKVGDTEILRYISFNANPIHR
;
A
#
# COMPACT_ATOMS: atom_id res chain seq x y z
N GLY A 1 10.99 3.68 35.28
CA GLY A 1 10.70 4.16 33.91
C GLY A 1 9.47 3.45 33.38
N ARG A 2 8.70 4.08 32.48
CA ARG A 2 7.54 3.41 31.85
C ARG A 2 8.01 2.22 31.00
N GLN A 3 7.30 1.10 31.09
CA GLN A 3 7.58 -0.10 30.30
C GLN A 3 7.31 0.20 28.82
N VAL A 4 8.24 -0.18 27.94
CA VAL A 4 8.07 -0.19 26.48
C VAL A 4 6.81 -1.01 26.16
N GLY A 5 5.75 -0.33 25.69
CA GLY A 5 4.40 -0.91 25.52
C GLY A 5 3.27 -0.13 26.19
N SER A 6 3.58 0.82 27.09
CA SER A 6 2.55 1.61 27.78
C SER A 6 1.78 2.59 26.86
N TYR A 7 2.25 2.82 25.63
CA TYR A 7 1.61 3.66 24.62
C TYR A 7 1.87 3.11 23.21
N PRO A 8 1.06 2.17 22.70
CA PRO A 8 1.13 1.82 21.30
C PRO A 8 0.80 3.05 20.44
N ILE A 9 1.55 3.25 19.35
CA ILE A 9 1.22 4.28 18.35
C ILE A 9 0.01 3.79 17.56
N LEU A 10 -1.01 4.64 17.42
CA LEU A 10 -2.18 4.35 16.59
C LEU A 10 -1.77 4.38 15.11
N VAL A 11 -2.03 3.30 14.38
CA VAL A 11 -1.83 3.24 12.92
C VAL A 11 -3.20 3.29 12.25
N VAL A 12 -3.42 4.31 11.42
CA VAL A 12 -4.64 4.46 10.61
C VAL A 12 -4.39 3.87 9.23
N ILE A 13 -5.19 2.88 8.84
CA ILE A 13 -5.11 2.23 7.53
C ILE A 13 -6.39 2.54 6.74
N PRO A 14 -6.31 3.10 5.53
CA PRO A 14 -7.48 3.53 4.75
C PRO A 14 -8.19 2.35 4.04
N GLU A 15 -8.14 1.15 4.63
CA GLU A 15 -8.69 -0.08 4.09
C GLU A 15 -9.13 -1.01 5.22
N LYS A 16 -10.15 -1.84 4.97
CA LYS A 16 -10.58 -2.85 5.94
C LYS A 16 -9.67 -4.06 5.83
N LEU A 17 -9.02 -4.40 6.92
CA LEU A 17 -8.13 -5.56 7.01
C LEU A 17 -8.69 -6.62 7.97
N PRO A 18 -8.33 -7.90 7.77
CA PRO A 18 -8.72 -8.96 8.69
C PRO A 18 -8.14 -8.72 10.10
N LEU A 19 -8.96 -8.95 11.11
CA LEU A 19 -8.56 -8.82 12.51
C LEU A 19 -7.64 -9.97 12.93
N GLY A 20 -6.82 -9.74 13.96
CA GLY A 20 -5.93 -10.76 14.53
C GLY A 20 -4.74 -11.15 13.64
N LYS A 21 -4.48 -10.41 12.56
CA LYS A 21 -3.34 -10.62 11.67
C LYS A 21 -2.28 -9.55 11.91
N LYS A 22 -1.01 -9.96 11.83
CA LYS A 22 0.10 -9.03 11.68
C LYS A 22 0.09 -8.50 10.25
N VAL A 23 0.26 -7.21 10.12
CA VAL A 23 0.22 -6.51 8.83
C VAL A 23 1.41 -5.57 8.79
N ASP A 24 2.19 -5.67 7.71
CA ASP A 24 3.22 -4.70 7.41
C ASP A 24 2.60 -3.49 6.72
N VAL A 25 3.09 -2.30 7.04
CA VAL A 25 2.59 -1.06 6.47
C VAL A 25 3.71 -0.12 6.06
N ILE A 26 3.49 0.63 4.98
CA ILE A 26 4.29 1.79 4.62
C ILE A 26 3.72 3.00 5.37
N VAL A 27 4.55 3.70 6.14
CA VAL A 27 4.15 4.97 6.77
C VAL A 27 4.14 6.07 5.71
N ILE A 28 2.98 6.67 5.47
CA ILE A 28 2.78 7.71 4.45
C ILE A 28 2.58 9.11 5.04
N SER A 29 2.21 9.19 6.32
CA SER A 29 1.98 10.46 7.03
C SER A 29 1.95 10.21 8.54
N TYR A 30 1.99 11.28 9.32
CA TYR A 30 1.89 11.24 10.78
C TYR A 30 0.97 12.35 11.29
N GLY A 31 0.31 12.07 12.41
CA GLY A 31 -0.44 13.01 13.22
C GLY A 31 0.20 13.17 14.60
N PHE A 32 -0.54 13.77 15.55
CA PHE A 32 -0.01 14.08 16.89
C PHE A 32 0.42 12.83 17.68
N ARG A 33 -0.37 11.75 17.62
CA ARG A 33 -0.12 10.46 18.30
C ARG A 33 -0.48 9.25 17.43
N SER A 34 -0.40 9.44 16.12
CA SER A 34 -0.77 8.43 15.15
C SER A 34 0.09 8.51 13.91
N VAL A 35 0.13 7.42 13.16
CA VAL A 35 0.69 7.37 11.82
C VAL A 35 -0.36 6.85 10.85
N SER A 36 -0.30 7.29 9.62
CA SER A 36 -1.11 6.74 8.53
C SER A 36 -0.28 5.71 7.79
N GLY A 37 -0.81 4.49 7.67
CA GLY A 37 -0.17 3.36 7.03
C GLY A 37 -0.93 2.88 5.80
N LEU A 38 -0.21 2.48 4.75
CA LEU A 38 -0.76 1.67 3.66
C LEU A 38 -0.30 0.23 3.81
N PRO A 39 -1.15 -0.78 3.53
CA PRO A 39 -0.75 -2.17 3.56
C PRO A 39 0.46 -2.42 2.66
N TYR A 40 1.42 -3.22 3.14
CA TYR A 40 2.59 -3.62 2.38
C TYR A 40 2.63 -5.13 2.18
N PRO A 41 2.89 -5.64 0.96
CA PRO A 41 2.84 -4.90 -0.31
C PRO A 41 1.39 -4.55 -0.72
N ILE A 42 1.22 -3.50 -1.51
CA ILE A 42 -0.10 -3.10 -2.03
C ILE A 42 -0.43 -3.97 -3.25
N ASP A 43 -1.46 -4.79 -3.20
CA ASP A 43 -1.94 -5.50 -4.39
C ASP A 43 -2.55 -4.50 -5.38
N ILE A 44 -1.84 -4.21 -6.47
CA ILE A 44 -2.25 -3.19 -7.42
C ILE A 44 -3.50 -3.60 -8.21
N ASN A 45 -3.86 -4.86 -8.24
CA ASN A 45 -5.02 -5.36 -8.98
C ASN A 45 -6.31 -5.21 -8.16
N SER A 46 -6.24 -5.44 -6.85
CA SER A 46 -7.40 -5.36 -5.94
C SER A 46 -7.50 -4.06 -5.14
N ALA A 47 -6.39 -3.32 -4.97
CA ALA A 47 -6.36 -2.13 -4.11
C ALA A 47 -7.38 -1.07 -4.57
N SER A 48 -8.08 -0.50 -3.59
CA SER A 48 -9.06 0.55 -3.83
C SER A 48 -8.44 1.79 -4.50
N PRO A 49 -9.18 2.56 -5.31
CA PRO A 49 -8.66 3.79 -5.91
C PRO A 49 -8.14 4.81 -4.89
N LYS A 50 -8.65 4.78 -3.65
CA LYS A 50 -8.15 5.63 -2.56
C LYS A 50 -6.74 5.21 -2.15
N VAL A 51 -6.48 3.91 -1.99
CA VAL A 51 -5.16 3.37 -1.64
C VAL A 51 -4.13 3.69 -2.72
N VAL A 52 -4.48 3.50 -4.00
CA VAL A 52 -3.57 3.83 -5.13
C VAL A 52 -3.11 5.28 -5.09
N ARG A 53 -4.02 6.20 -4.79
CA ARG A 53 -3.71 7.65 -4.74
C ARG A 53 -2.77 8.04 -3.60
N LEU A 54 -2.66 7.20 -2.58
CA LEU A 54 -1.83 7.45 -1.41
C LEU A 54 -0.43 6.83 -1.54
N ILE A 55 -0.16 6.08 -2.61
CA ILE A 55 1.15 5.47 -2.85
C ILE A 55 2.22 6.58 -2.89
N PRO A 56 3.32 6.45 -2.14
CA PRO A 56 4.40 7.42 -2.17
C PRO A 56 4.94 7.63 -3.58
N ASN A 57 5.20 8.90 -3.95
CA ASN A 57 5.76 9.30 -5.24
C ASN A 57 4.93 8.95 -6.48
N ILE A 58 3.65 8.59 -6.33
CA ILE A 58 2.81 8.26 -7.48
C ILE A 58 2.36 9.52 -8.25
N LYS A 59 2.48 9.48 -9.58
CA LYS A 59 2.00 10.56 -10.46
C LYS A 59 0.52 10.39 -10.78
N LYS A 60 -0.18 11.51 -11.02
CA LYS A 60 -1.61 11.50 -11.42
C LYS A 60 -1.87 10.68 -12.69
N GLU A 61 -0.97 10.78 -13.66
CA GLU A 61 -1.01 10.01 -14.91
C GLU A 61 -0.84 8.51 -14.65
N THR A 62 0.11 8.14 -13.79
CA THR A 62 0.35 6.77 -13.33
C THR A 62 -0.92 6.19 -12.69
N ILE A 63 -1.59 6.95 -11.81
CA ILE A 63 -2.87 6.53 -11.19
C ILE A 63 -3.92 6.25 -12.27
N ALA A 64 -4.09 7.15 -13.24
CA ALA A 64 -5.09 6.98 -14.31
C ALA A 64 -4.80 5.74 -15.17
N LYS A 65 -3.53 5.51 -15.54
CA LYS A 65 -3.10 4.32 -16.27
C LYS A 65 -3.36 3.05 -15.47
N ILE A 66 -3.02 3.04 -14.18
CA ILE A 66 -3.28 1.91 -13.28
C ILE A 66 -4.76 1.57 -13.27
N LEU A 67 -5.63 2.55 -13.01
CA LEU A 67 -7.07 2.31 -12.94
C LEU A 67 -7.66 1.85 -14.28
N LYS A 68 -7.09 2.28 -15.40
CA LYS A 68 -7.53 1.91 -16.76
C LYS A 68 -7.05 0.52 -17.19
N TYR A 69 -5.84 0.12 -16.82
CA TYR A 69 -5.17 -1.06 -17.37
C TYR A 69 -5.12 -2.28 -16.45
N ARG A 70 -5.66 -2.17 -15.22
CA ARG A 70 -5.89 -3.33 -14.35
C ARG A 70 -6.73 -4.39 -15.08
N PRO A 71 -6.44 -5.70 -14.91
CA PRO A 71 -5.36 -6.25 -14.09
C PRO A 71 -4.01 -6.34 -14.81
N PHE A 72 -2.93 -6.28 -14.02
CA PHE A 72 -1.55 -6.49 -14.45
C PHE A 72 -1.07 -7.89 -14.08
N ARG A 73 -0.38 -8.56 -15.00
CA ARG A 73 0.11 -9.95 -14.79
C ARG A 73 1.41 -9.99 -14.00
N ASP A 74 2.34 -9.12 -14.37
CA ASP A 74 3.69 -9.10 -13.82
C ASP A 74 4.28 -7.68 -13.92
N GLU A 75 5.49 -7.54 -13.40
CA GLU A 75 6.23 -6.27 -13.42
C GLU A 75 6.52 -5.78 -14.85
N ASN A 76 6.73 -6.68 -15.81
CA ASN A 76 7.01 -6.32 -17.19
C ASN A 76 5.76 -5.76 -17.88
N ASP A 77 4.60 -6.40 -17.67
CA ASP A 77 3.30 -5.92 -18.15
C ASP A 77 2.98 -4.54 -17.57
N PHE A 78 3.30 -4.33 -16.28
CA PHE A 78 3.17 -3.02 -15.64
C PHE A 78 4.08 -1.97 -16.28
N LYS A 79 5.37 -2.28 -16.47
CA LYS A 79 6.33 -1.37 -17.11
C LYS A 79 5.89 -1.02 -18.54
N CYS A 80 5.42 -1.99 -19.32
CA CYS A 80 4.96 -1.74 -20.68
C CYS A 80 3.74 -0.82 -20.75
N LYS A 81 2.78 -0.97 -19.83
CA LYS A 81 1.51 -0.20 -19.86
C LYS A 81 1.58 1.14 -19.14
N VAL A 82 2.31 1.20 -18.03
CA VAL A 82 2.36 2.36 -17.13
C VAL A 82 3.64 3.16 -17.33
N GLY A 83 4.79 2.48 -17.44
CA GLY A 83 6.11 3.07 -17.64
C GLY A 83 6.80 3.56 -16.35
N ASP A 84 6.16 3.41 -15.20
CA ASP A 84 6.66 3.92 -13.92
C ASP A 84 7.39 2.83 -13.14
N THR A 85 8.66 3.06 -12.79
CA THR A 85 9.49 2.09 -12.07
C THR A 85 9.62 2.40 -10.58
N GLU A 86 9.29 3.62 -10.14
CA GLU A 86 9.60 4.04 -8.76
C GLU A 86 8.67 3.39 -7.74
N ILE A 87 7.41 3.20 -8.14
CA ILE A 87 6.35 2.63 -7.30
C ILE A 87 6.39 1.10 -7.21
N LEU A 88 7.20 0.44 -8.05
CA LEU A 88 7.31 -1.02 -8.09
C LEU A 88 7.70 -1.62 -6.74
N ARG A 89 8.49 -0.90 -5.94
CA ARG A 89 8.92 -1.33 -4.61
C ARG A 89 7.79 -1.46 -3.59
N TYR A 90 6.66 -0.80 -3.82
CA TYR A 90 5.52 -0.72 -2.89
C TYR A 90 4.36 -1.65 -3.27
N ILE A 91 4.36 -2.16 -4.49
CA ILE A 91 3.21 -2.88 -5.06
C ILE A 91 3.50 -4.36 -5.25
N SER A 92 2.43 -5.14 -5.35
CA SER A 92 2.44 -6.54 -5.75
C SER A 92 1.37 -6.78 -6.81
N PHE A 93 1.56 -7.82 -7.62
CA PHE A 93 0.65 -8.20 -8.70
C PHE A 93 -0.21 -9.42 -8.34
N ASN A 94 0.15 -10.14 -7.29
CA ASN A 94 -0.62 -11.25 -6.72
C ASN A 94 -0.98 -10.93 -5.27
N ALA A 95 -2.23 -11.18 -4.91
CA ALA A 95 -2.66 -11.28 -3.52
C ALA A 95 -2.02 -12.52 -2.88
N ASN A 96 -0.74 -12.45 -2.52
CA ASN A 96 -0.16 -13.44 -1.62
C ASN A 96 -0.67 -13.14 -0.20
N PRO A 97 -1.32 -14.11 0.47
CA PRO A 97 -1.83 -13.90 1.82
C PRO A 97 -0.67 -13.58 2.76
N ILE A 98 -0.78 -12.42 3.40
CA ILE A 98 0.18 -11.89 4.37
C ILE A 98 0.36 -12.93 5.49
N HIS A 99 1.51 -13.61 5.45
CA HIS A 99 2.08 -14.56 6.42
C HIS A 99 1.24 -15.79 6.89
N ARG A 100 1.87 -16.97 6.80
CA ARG A 100 1.52 -18.17 7.60
C ARG A 100 1.82 -17.91 9.08
#